data_AF-A0A7C7U8J5-F1
#
_entry.id   AF-A0A7C7U8J5-F1
#
_cell.length_a   1.000
_cell.length_b   1.000
_cell.length_c   1.000
_cell.angle_alpha   90.00
_cell.angle_beta   90.00
_cell.angle_gamma   90.00
#
_symmetry.space_group_name_H-M   'P 1'
#
loop_
_entity.id
_entity.type
_entity.pdbx_description
1 polymer ?
#
loop_
_entity_poly.entity_id
_entity_poly.type
_entity_poly.pdbx_seq_one_letter_code
_entity_poly.pdbx_strand_id
1 'polypeptide(L)' 'MTQRVVVWGPGNVGLAAIRGVARNPALDLVGVIAHNPDKAGVDPGTL' A
#
# COMPACT_ATOMS: atom_id res chain seq x y z
N MET A 1 -10.12 -17.36 -1.03
CA MET A 1 -9.32 -16.70 -2.10
C MET A 1 -9.02 -15.29 -1.63
N THR A 2 -7.77 -14.86 -1.74
CA THR A 2 -7.32 -13.54 -1.27
C THR A 2 -7.41 -12.53 -2.42
N GLN A 3 -7.97 -11.34 -2.17
CA GLN A 3 -8.07 -10.29 -3.19
C GLN A 3 -6.77 -9.49 -3.26
N ARG A 4 -6.25 -9.32 -4.48
CA ARG A 4 -5.02 -8.55 -4.72
C ARG A 4 -5.36 -7.07 -4.82
N VAL A 5 -4.68 -6.24 -4.03
CA VAL A 5 -4.95 -4.82 -3.90
C VAL A 5 -3.71 -4.00 -4.24
N VAL A 6 -3.91 -2.95 -5.03
CA VAL A 6 -2.93 -1.89 -5.25
C VAL A 6 -3.46 -0.61 -4.63
N VAL A 7 -2.63 0.11 -3.86
CA VAL A 7 -2.97 1.44 -3.33
C VAL A 7 -2.29 2.51 -4.19
N TRP A 8 -3.09 3.38 -4.81
CA TRP A 8 -2.57 4.51 -5.56
C TRP A 8 -2.54 5.76 -4.69
N GLY A 9 -1.33 6.17 -4.29
CA GLY A 9 -1.05 7.38 -3.55
C GLY A 9 -0.82 7.14 -2.05
N PRO A 10 0.43 6.93 -1.58
CA PRO A 10 0.77 6.79 -0.17
C PRO A 10 0.88 8.15 0.54
N GLY A 11 -0.20 8.93 0.50
CA GLY A 11 -0.39 10.12 1.34
C GLY A 11 -1.03 9.76 2.68
N ASN A 12 -1.53 10.74 3.43
CA ASN A 12 -2.13 10.52 4.76
C ASN A 12 -3.22 9.42 4.76
N VAL A 13 -4.14 9.46 3.80
CA VAL A 13 -5.20 8.44 3.66
C VAL A 13 -4.64 7.13 3.08
N GLY A 14 -3.71 7.23 2.13
CA GLY A 14 -3.09 6.06 1.52
C GLY A 14 -2.34 5.18 2.52
N LEU A 15 -1.64 5.78 3.50
CA LEU A 15 -0.99 5.04 4.59
C LEU A 15 -2.00 4.31 5.46
N ALA A 16 -3.15 4.94 5.76
CA ALA A 16 -4.24 4.26 6.47
C ALA A 16 -4.79 3.08 5.65
N ALA A 17 -4.95 3.26 4.33
CA ALA A 17 -5.39 2.20 3.43
C ALA A 17 -4.38 1.03 3.36
N ILE A 18 -3.09 1.31 3.18
CA ILE A 18 -2.00 0.31 3.20
C ILE A 18 -2.05 -0.52 4.48
N ARG A 19 -2.14 0.14 5.64
CA ARG A 19 -2.24 -0.52 6.94
C ARG A 19 -3.54 -1.31 7.12
N GLY A 20 -4.63 -0.87 6.52
CA GLY A 20 -5.90 -1.58 6.52
C GLY A 20 -5.84 -2.86 5.69
N VAL A 21 -5.25 -2.78 4.49
CA VAL A 21 -5.02 -3.94 3.60
C VAL A 21 -4.10 -4.94 4.28
N ALA A 22 -2.95 -4.50 4.81
CA ALA A 22 -1.96 -5.37 5.45
C ALA A 22 -2.49 -6.12 6.69
N ARG A 23 -3.53 -5.60 7.35
CA ARG A 23 -4.16 -6.23 8.52
C ARG A 23 -5.35 -7.13 8.18
N ASN A 24 -5.80 -7.14 6.93
CA ASN A 24 -6.96 -7.92 6.52
C ASN A 24 -6.50 -9.24 5.87
N PRO A 25 -6.75 -10.40 6.51
CA PRO A 25 -6.31 -11.70 5.98
C PRO A 25 -6.98 -12.09 4.65
N ALA A 26 -8.05 -11.41 4.25
CA ALA A 26 -8.70 -11.60 2.95
C ALA A 26 -8.05 -10.79 1.81
N LEU A 27 -7.10 -9.89 2.12
CA LEU A 27 -6.45 -9.01 1.14
C LEU A 27 -4.94 -9.23 1.08
N ASP A 28 -4.38 -8.98 -0.09
CA ASP A 28 -2.95 -9.05 -0.38
C ASP A 28 -2.49 -7.72 -0.98
N LEU A 29 -1.61 -6.99 -0.31
CA LEU A 29 -1.05 -5.74 -0.82
C LEU A 29 0.07 -6.06 -1.81
N VAL A 30 -0.23 -5.91 -3.10
CA VAL A 30 0.69 -6.35 -4.18
C VAL A 30 1.43 -5.20 -4.84
N GLY A 31 1.13 -3.96 -4.45
CA GLY A 31 1.83 -2.78 -4.96
C GLY A 31 1.29 -1.47 -4.40
N VAL A 32 2.13 -0.44 -4.46
CA VAL A 32 1.77 0.94 -4.15
C VAL A 32 2.31 1.84 -5.25
N ILE A 33 1.44 2.70 -5.79
CA ILE A 33 1.81 3.67 -6.81
C ILE A 33 2.02 5.02 -6.12
N ALA A 34 3.22 5.56 -6.20
CA ALA A 34 3.57 6.86 -5.66
C ALA A 34 3.90 7.84 -6.79
N HIS A 35 3.59 9.13 -6.58
CA HIS A 35 4.04 10.19 -7.48
C HIS A 35 5.46 10.68 -7.14
N ASN A 36 5.82 10.73 -5.85
CA ASN A 36 7.15 11.15 -5.41
C ASN A 36 8.18 10.05 -5.76
N PRO A 37 9.21 10.33 -6.59
CA PRO A 37 10.26 9.38 -6.94
C PRO A 37 11.06 8.86 -5.73
N ASP A 38 11.16 9.61 -4.64
CA ASP A 38 11.88 9.19 -3.41
C ASP A 38 11.25 7.96 -2.75
N LYS A 39 9.99 7.64 -3.08
CA LYS A 39 9.27 6.47 -2.58
C LYS A 39 9.43 5.24 -3.47
N ALA A 40 10.08 5.37 -4.63
CA ALA A 40 10.33 4.23 -5.52
C ALA A 40 11.29 3.24 -4.86
N GLY A 41 10.90 1.96 -4.83
CA GLY A 41 11.71 0.90 -4.21
C GLY A 41 11.67 0.87 -2.67
N VAL A 42 10.93 1.78 -2.03
CA VAL A 42 10.72 1.77 -0.58
C VAL A 42 9.58 0.83 -0.23
N ASP A 43 9.76 0.03 0.83
CA ASP A 43 8.70 -0.82 1.36
C ASP A 43 7.52 0.04 1.85
N PRO A 44 6.27 -0.21 1.38
CA PRO A 44 5.12 0.53 1.86
C PRO A 44 4.86 0.44 3.38
N GLY A 45 5.39 -0.60 4.04
CA GLY A 45 5.34 -0.74 5.49
C GLY A 45 6.19 0.28 6.25
N THR A 46 7.18 0.90 5.59
CA THR A 46 8.11 1.87 6.19
C THR A 46 7.80 3.33 5.83
N LEU A 47 6.72 3.58 5.07
CA LEU A 47 6.29 4.92 4.64
C LEU A 47 5.48 5.70 5.69
#